data_AF-A0A327JD46-F1
#
_entry.id   AF-A0A327JD46-F1
#
_cell.length_a   1.000
_cell.length_b   1.000
_cell.length_c   1.000
_cell.angle_alpha   90.00
_cell.angle_beta   90.00
_cell.angle_gamma   90.00
#
_symmetry.space_group_name_H-M   'P 1'
#
loop_
_entity.id
_entity.type
_entity.pdbx_description
1 polymer ?
#
loop_
_entity_poly.entity_id
_entity_poly.type
_entity_poly.pdbx_seq_one_letter_code
_entity_poly.pdbx_strand_id
1 'polypeptide(L)'
;MILSEFAKFLQEHNEELLMRKTTPIKLLPMWLKTVINKNPKTNIDKIVHKEIMYCENPQGDYLIVGKSDSGRILVSALIKFAKSYENYNHAKWVEITEKSYHKPHNTGKN
;
A
#
# COMPACT_ATOMS: atom_id res chain seq x y z
N MET A 1 -10.22 -10.30 4.03
CA MET A 1 -8.89 -10.64 4.57
C MET A 1 -8.09 -9.35 4.75
N ILE A 2 -7.21 -9.23 5.74
CA ILE A 2 -6.51 -7.97 6.08
C ILE A 2 -5.71 -7.37 4.92
N LEU A 3 -5.04 -8.20 4.11
CA LEU A 3 -4.33 -7.75 2.91
C LEU A 3 -5.27 -7.17 1.85
N SER A 4 -6.50 -7.71 1.74
CA SER A 4 -7.50 -7.19 0.80
C SER A 4 -8.00 -5.81 1.21
N GLU A 5 -8.17 -5.55 2.50
CA GLU A 5 -8.56 -4.20 2.98
C GLU A 5 -7.44 -3.18 2.74
N PHE A 6 -6.19 -3.58 2.97
CA PHE A 6 -5.07 -2.72 2.61
C PHE A 6 -4.96 -2.52 1.09
N ALA A 7 -5.22 -3.55 0.28
CA ALA A 7 -5.24 -3.42 -1.18
C ALA A 7 -6.31 -2.45 -1.68
N LYS A 8 -7.50 -2.44 -1.08
CA LYS A 8 -8.56 -1.45 -1.38
C LYS A 8 -8.08 -0.03 -1.07
N PHE A 9 -7.46 0.17 0.08
CA PHE A 9 -6.86 1.46 0.42
C PHE A 9 -5.80 1.91 -0.61
N LEU A 10 -4.95 1.00 -1.09
CA LEU A 10 -3.99 1.32 -2.15
C LEU A 10 -4.70 1.68 -3.48
N GLN A 11 -5.80 1.02 -3.80
CA GLN A 11 -6.60 1.33 -5.01
C GLN A 11 -7.23 2.73 -4.96
N GLU A 12 -7.62 3.20 -3.77
CA GLU A 12 -8.10 4.58 -3.57
C GLU A 12 -6.99 5.62 -3.85
N HIS A 13 -5.71 5.23 -3.78
CA HIS A 13 -4.54 6.08 -4.01
C HIS A 13 -3.83 5.76 -5.34
N ASN A 14 -4.51 5.04 -6.26
CA ASN A 14 -3.87 4.49 -7.46
C ASN A 14 -3.31 5.58 -8.38
N GLU A 15 -3.97 6.74 -8.50
CA GLU A 15 -3.44 7.87 -9.28
C GLU A 15 -2.11 8.38 -8.71
N GLU A 16 -2.01 8.55 -7.40
CA GLU A 16 -0.79 9.01 -6.73
C GLU A 16 0.35 7.99 -6.87
N LEU A 17 0.01 6.70 -6.81
CA LEU A 17 0.94 5.59 -7.00
C LEU A 17 1.48 5.53 -8.43
N LEU A 18 0.61 5.68 -9.43
CA LEU A 18 1.01 5.69 -10.84
C LEU A 18 1.84 6.93 -11.20
N MET A 19 1.51 8.08 -10.59
CA MET A 19 2.26 9.33 -10.74
C MET A 19 3.52 9.40 -9.86
N ARG A 20 3.85 8.32 -9.13
CA ARG A 20 5.00 8.22 -8.22
C ARG A 20 5.06 9.32 -7.15
N LYS A 21 3.92 9.89 -6.78
CA LYS A 21 3.80 10.87 -5.68
C LYS A 21 3.94 10.21 -4.31
N THR A 22 3.55 8.93 -4.22
CA THR A 22 3.67 8.10 -3.02
C THR A 22 4.10 6.68 -3.38
N THR A 23 4.34 5.84 -2.38
CA THR A 23 4.64 4.41 -2.55
C THR A 23 3.74 3.59 -1.64
N PRO A 24 3.46 2.31 -1.97
CA PRO A 24 2.67 1.44 -1.11
C PRO A 24 3.27 1.31 0.30
N ILE A 25 4.60 1.37 0.42
CA ILE A 25 5.31 1.36 1.70
C ILE A 25 5.04 2.63 2.51
N LYS A 26 4.97 3.81 1.89
CA LYS A 26 4.58 5.06 2.56
C LYS A 26 3.10 5.06 2.97
N LEU A 27 2.24 4.39 2.21
CA LEU A 27 0.81 4.30 2.49
C LEU A 27 0.46 3.29 3.61
N LEU A 28 1.31 2.29 3.86
CA LEU A 28 1.10 1.31 4.93
C LEU A 28 0.95 1.94 6.33
N PRO A 29 1.89 2.77 6.85
CA PRO A 29 1.73 3.42 8.15
C PRO A 29 0.52 4.35 8.19
N MET A 30 0.22 5.04 7.07
CA MET A 30 -0.94 5.91 6.97
C MET A 30 -2.25 5.13 7.13
N TRP A 31 -2.38 4.02 6.40
CA TRP A 31 -3.53 3.13 6.53
C TRP A 31 -3.64 2.57 7.96
N LEU A 32 -2.55 2.05 8.53
CA LEU A 32 -2.55 1.53 9.91
C LEU A 32 -2.97 2.59 10.93
N LYS A 33 -2.49 3.83 10.79
CA LYS A 33 -2.87 4.97 11.63
C LYS A 33 -4.38 5.23 11.55
N THR A 34 -4.98 5.20 10.36
CA THR A 34 -6.45 5.36 10.23
C THR A 34 -7.24 4.24 10.89
N VAL A 35 -6.74 3.00 10.83
CA VAL A 35 -7.40 1.83 11.45
C VAL A 35 -7.26 1.85 12.97
N ILE A 36 -6.10 2.24 13.49
CA ILE A 36 -5.80 2.25 14.92
C ILE A 36 -6.50 3.43 15.63
N ASN A 37 -6.62 4.58 14.97
CA ASN A 37 -7.22 5.77 15.58
C ASN A 37 -8.75 5.78 15.59
N LYS A 38 -9.40 4.83 14.90
CA LYS A 38 -10.86 4.68 14.91
C LYS A 38 -11.28 3.56 15.87
N ASN A 39 -12.50 3.66 16.40
CA ASN A 39 -13.10 2.59 17.21
C ASN A 39 -13.25 1.31 16.36
N PRO A 40 -12.72 0.14 16.78
CA PRO A 40 -12.74 -1.07 15.96
C PRO A 40 -14.16 -1.63 15.80
N LYS A 41 -14.68 -1.58 14.56
CA LYS A 41 -16.03 -2.11 14.24
C LYS A 41 -15.94 -3.44 13.52
N THR A 42 -15.02 -3.56 12.57
CA THR A 42 -14.86 -4.77 11.75
C THR A 42 -13.91 -5.77 12.40
N ASN A 43 -13.95 -7.03 11.95
CA ASN A 43 -12.99 -8.05 12.38
C ASN A 43 -11.55 -7.66 12.03
N ILE A 44 -11.34 -6.94 10.92
CA ILE A 44 -10.02 -6.45 10.53
C ILE A 44 -9.53 -5.39 11.50
N ASP A 45 -10.38 -4.42 11.86
CA ASP A 45 -10.02 -3.41 12.85
C ASP A 45 -9.64 -4.08 14.18
N LYS A 46 -10.44 -5.06 14.65
CA LYS A 46 -10.16 -5.81 15.88
C LYS A 46 -8.82 -6.54 15.82
N ILE A 47 -8.49 -7.18 14.69
CA ILE A 47 -7.20 -7.86 14.51
C ILE A 47 -6.05 -6.86 14.53
N VAL A 48 -6.15 -5.74 13.80
CA VAL A 48 -5.11 -4.70 13.79
C VAL A 48 -4.89 -4.15 15.20
N HIS A 49 -5.96 -3.80 15.92
CA HIS A 49 -5.89 -3.31 17.29
C HIS A 49 -5.26 -4.33 18.24
N LYS A 50 -5.61 -5.62 18.10
CA LYS A 50 -5.09 -6.69 18.96
C LYS A 50 -3.64 -7.04 18.68
N GLU A 51 -3.26 -7.13 17.41
CA GLU A 51 -2.01 -7.75 16.98
C GLU A 51 -0.91 -6.75 16.62
N ILE A 52 -1.25 -5.50 16.29
CA ILE A 52 -0.29 -4.50 15.80
C ILE A 52 -0.20 -3.34 16.79
N MET A 53 1.03 -2.91 17.06
CA MET A 53 1.38 -1.67 17.73
C MET A 53 1.92 -0.68 16.70
N TYR A 54 1.39 0.54 16.74
CA TYR A 54 1.88 1.67 15.96
C TYR A 54 2.28 2.78 16.93
N CYS A 55 3.49 3.29 16.78
CA CYS A 55 4.00 4.44 17.52
C CYS A 55 4.53 5.46 16.52
N GLU A 56 4.31 6.75 16.77
CA GLU A 56 4.81 7.83 15.93
C GLU A 56 5.32 8.94 16.85
N ASN A 57 6.51 9.46 16.59
CA ASN A 57 7.07 10.58 17.34
C ASN A 57 6.56 11.92 16.75
N PRO A 58 6.76 13.06 17.44
CA PRO A 58 6.35 14.38 16.92
C PRO A 58 7.01 14.77 15.59
N GLN A 59 8.13 14.14 15.21
CA GLN A 59 8.85 14.37 13.95
C GLN A 59 8.27 13.56 12.78
N GLY A 60 7.30 12.68 13.03
CA GLY A 60 6.68 11.82 12.02
C GLY A 60 7.41 10.51 11.76
N ASP A 61 8.46 10.20 12.51
CA ASP A 61 9.06 8.86 12.48
C ASP A 61 8.12 7.89 13.18
N TYR A 62 7.96 6.71 12.59
CA TYR A 62 7.03 5.71 13.07
C TYR A 62 7.68 4.35 13.26
N LEU A 63 7.06 3.56 14.13
CA LEU A 63 7.41 2.19 14.43
C LEU A 63 6.15 1.32 14.35
N ILE A 64 6.21 0.25 13.54
CA ILE A 64 5.15 -0.76 13.42
C ILE A 64 5.69 -2.09 13.93
N VAL A 65 5.06 -2.64 14.97
CA VAL A 65 5.50 -3.90 15.59
C VAL A 65 4.32 -4.83 15.81
N GLY A 66 4.54 -6.13 15.62
CA GLY A 66 3.60 -7.16 16.03
C GLY A 66 3.68 -7.41 17.54
N LYS A 67 2.55 -7.31 18.24
CA LYS A 67 2.43 -7.52 19.70
C LYS A 67 2.65 -8.98 20.11
N SER A 68 2.40 -9.91 19.20
CA SER A 68 2.50 -11.37 19.37
C SER A 68 3.29 -11.99 18.21
N ASP A 69 3.53 -13.29 18.26
CA ASP A 69 4.18 -14.03 17.17
C ASP A 69 3.36 -13.96 15.87
N SER A 70 2.05 -14.16 15.96
CA SER A 70 1.12 -13.98 14.84
C SER A 70 1.09 -12.54 14.34
N GLY A 71 1.16 -11.56 15.24
CA GLY A 71 1.26 -10.15 14.89
C GLY A 71 2.54 -9.82 14.13
N ARG A 72 3.68 -10.41 14.50
CA ARG A 72 4.96 -10.21 13.78
C ARG A 72 4.92 -10.80 12.38
N ILE A 73 4.30 -11.98 12.23
CA ILE A 73 4.04 -12.58 10.92
C ILE A 73 3.13 -11.68 10.08
N LEU A 74 2.07 -11.13 10.69
CA LEU A 74 1.15 -10.22 10.03
C LEU A 74 1.82 -8.93 9.55
N VAL A 75 2.61 -8.27 10.39
CA VAL A 75 3.38 -7.07 10.00
C VAL A 75 4.34 -7.39 8.87
N SER A 76 5.06 -8.52 8.95
CA SER A 76 5.94 -9.00 7.87
C SER A 76 5.16 -9.21 6.56
N ALA A 77 3.97 -9.81 6.62
CA ALA A 77 3.12 -10.02 5.46
C ALA A 77 2.64 -8.70 4.83
N LEU A 78 2.24 -7.72 5.65
CA LEU A 78 1.84 -6.38 5.17
C LEU A 78 2.99 -5.65 4.47
N ILE A 79 4.20 -5.68 5.04
CA ILE A 79 5.39 -5.07 4.42
C ILE A 79 5.75 -5.77 3.11
N LYS A 80 5.76 -7.11 3.09
CA LYS A 80 6.02 -7.90 1.88
C LYS A 80 4.98 -7.61 0.79
N PHE A 81 3.71 -7.52 1.17
CA PHE A 81 2.64 -7.17 0.26
C PHE A 81 2.82 -5.77 -0.34
N ALA A 82 3.13 -4.76 0.49
CA ALA A 82 3.41 -3.40 0.00
C ALA A 82 4.56 -3.37 -1.03
N LYS A 83 5.67 -4.08 -0.75
CA LYS A 83 6.79 -4.21 -1.71
C LYS A 83 6.36 -4.92 -3.00
N SER A 84 5.58 -5.99 -2.89
CA SER A 84 5.07 -6.71 -4.06
C SER A 84 4.15 -5.83 -4.90
N TYR A 85 3.33 -4.98 -4.28
CA TYR A 85 2.45 -4.04 -4.96
C TYR A 85 3.24 -2.98 -5.72
N GLU A 86 4.35 -2.51 -5.13
CA GLU A 86 5.26 -1.57 -5.79
C GLU A 86 5.88 -2.17 -7.04
N ASN A 87 6.35 -3.43 -6.97
CA ASN A 87 6.87 -4.15 -8.13
C ASN A 87 5.81 -4.31 -9.23
N TYR A 88 4.57 -4.63 -8.85
CA TYR A 88 3.45 -4.72 -9.79
C TYR A 88 3.19 -3.38 -10.50
N ASN A 89 3.14 -2.27 -9.76
CA ASN A 89 2.98 -0.94 -10.35
C ASN A 89 4.13 -0.58 -11.30
N HIS A 90 5.37 -0.94 -10.94
CA HIS A 90 6.52 -0.73 -11.80
C HIS A 90 6.41 -1.51 -13.11
N ALA A 91 6.08 -2.81 -13.04
CA ALA A 91 5.90 -3.65 -14.23
C ALA A 91 4.80 -3.10 -15.15
N LYS A 92 3.66 -2.68 -14.57
CA LYS A 92 2.56 -2.06 -15.32
C LYS A 92 2.99 -0.76 -15.99
N TRP A 93 3.80 0.06 -15.31
CA TRP A 93 4.34 1.28 -15.89
C TRP A 93 5.25 0.98 -17.08
N VAL A 94 6.19 0.03 -16.95
CA VAL A 94 7.08 -0.39 -18.04
C VAL A 94 6.26 -0.83 -19.25
N GLU A 95 5.25 -1.68 -19.05
CA GLU A 95 4.38 -2.14 -20.14
C GLU A 95 3.65 -0.97 -20.84
N ILE A 96 3.10 -0.02 -20.08
CA ILE A 96 2.42 1.15 -20.65
C ILE A 96 3.40 2.01 -21.44
N THR A 97 4.60 2.23 -20.90
CA THR A 97 5.66 3.01 -21.53
C THR A 97 6.12 2.35 -22.83
N GLU A 98 6.44 1.07 -22.84
CA GLU A 98 6.82 0.32 -24.05
C GLU A 98 5.73 0.40 -25.14
N LYS A 99 4.47 0.18 -24.77
CA LYS A 99 3.34 0.33 -25.71
C LYS A 99 3.21 1.74 -26.27
N SER A 100 3.55 2.77 -25.50
CA SER A 100 3.51 4.15 -25.99
C SER A 100 4.62 4.46 -27.00
N TYR A 101 5.81 3.87 -26.84
CA TYR A 101 6.92 4.00 -27.79
C TYR A 101 6.70 3.22 -29.08
N HIS A 102 6.04 2.07 -29.02
CA HIS A 102 5.78 1.22 -30.18
C HIS A 102 4.45 1.51 -30.89
N LYS A 103 3.70 2.55 -30.50
CA LYS A 103 2.55 3.01 -31.30
C LYS A 103 3.07 3.56 -32.63
N PRO A 104 2.69 2.98 -33.79
CA PRO A 104 3.07 3.54 -35.07
C PRO A 104 2.51 4.96 -35.14
N HIS A 105 3.37 5.90 -35.54
CA HIS A 105 2.95 7.25 -35.87
C HIS A 105 1.93 7.09 -37.01
N ASN A 106 0.64 7.15 -36.71
CA ASN A 106 -0.39 7.25 -37.74
C ASN A 106 -0.19 8.64 -38.37
N THR A 107 0.71 8.72 -39.35
CA THR A 107 0.79 9.83 -40.27
C THR A 107 -0.53 9.84 -41.01
N GLY A 108 -1.47 10.67 -40.54
CA GLY A 108 -2.66 11.01 -41.29
C GLY A 108 -2.23 11.46 -42.68
N LYS A 109 -2.47 10.60 -43.67
CA LYS A 109 -2.56 11.04 -45.05
C LYS A 109 -4.04 11.31 -45.30
N ASN A 110 -4.32 12.60 -45.47
CA ASN A 110 -5.53 13.15 -46.04
C ASN A 110 -5.87 12.48 -47.38
#